data_AF-A0A7S3U8I1-F1
#
_entry.id   AF-A0A7S3U8I1-F1
#
_cell.length_a   1.000
_cell.length_b   1.000
_cell.length_c   1.000
_cell.angle_alpha   90.00
_cell.angle_beta   90.00
_cell.angle_gamma   90.00
#
_symmetry.space_group_name_H-M   'P 1'
#
loop_
_entity.id
_entity.type
_entity.pdbx_description
1 polymer ?
#
loop_
_entity_poly.entity_id
_entity_poly.type
_entity_poly.pdbx_seq_one_letter_code
_entity_poly.pdbx_strand_id
1 'polypeptide(L)'
;GVSVQDAALVAAATLADRYITTRFLPDKAVDLLDEACSKMQVQLSSQPEAIDILERRKQHLEIEVKALQKESDKASKQRLEEAKCELTKAAEELAPLRARHERERNMIEGLKTAKRRLQELKRKLEVAESRHDVDAAADLRYDAIPGIQERIRGFEREKQDAESSSTTPLLMEMVTPVHVA
;
A
#
# COMPACT_ATOMS: atom_id res chain seq x y z
N GLY A 1 1.30 7.70 4.46
CA GLY A 1 0.89 8.78 3.56
C GLY A 1 1.33 8.34 2.19
N VAL A 2 0.64 8.78 1.15
CA VAL A 2 1.04 8.48 -0.22
C VAL A 2 2.26 9.32 -0.61
N SER A 3 3.10 8.78 -1.48
CA SER A 3 4.22 9.53 -2.07
C SER A 3 3.76 10.19 -3.35
N VAL A 4 4.12 11.46 -3.56
CA VAL A 4 3.74 12.21 -4.76
C VAL A 4 4.96 12.36 -5.66
N GLN A 5 4.83 11.98 -6.94
CA GLN A 5 5.89 12.24 -7.92
C GLN A 5 5.94 13.73 -8.26
N ASP A 6 7.14 14.24 -8.52
CA ASP A 6 7.31 15.62 -8.97
C ASP A 6 6.55 15.91 -10.27
N ALA A 7 6.52 14.95 -11.20
CA ALA A 7 5.71 15.03 -12.41
C ALA A 7 4.20 15.15 -12.12
N ALA A 8 3.71 14.57 -11.01
CA ALA A 8 2.31 14.70 -10.61
C ALA A 8 2.01 16.11 -10.08
N LEU A 9 2.96 16.77 -9.41
CA LEU A 9 2.84 18.17 -9.01
C LEU A 9 2.73 19.09 -10.23
N VAL A 10 3.57 18.88 -11.24
CA VAL A 10 3.52 19.63 -12.51
C VAL A 10 2.19 19.41 -13.22
N ALA A 11 1.72 18.16 -13.27
CA ALA A 11 0.42 17.83 -13.87
C ALA A 11 -0.73 18.53 -13.13
N ALA A 12 -0.72 18.55 -11.80
CA ALA A 12 -1.76 19.21 -10.99
C ALA A 12 -1.84 20.70 -11.29
N ALA A 13 -0.69 21.40 -11.29
CA ALA A 13 -0.64 22.82 -11.63
C ALA A 13 -1.14 23.08 -13.06
N THR A 14 -0.68 22.29 -14.03
CA THR A 14 -1.00 22.49 -15.45
C THR A 14 -2.47 22.21 -15.77
N LEU A 15 -3.03 21.13 -15.22
CA LEU A 15 -4.41 20.73 -15.46
C LEU A 15 -5.39 21.63 -14.70
N ALA A 16 -5.08 21.98 -13.45
CA ALA A 16 -5.91 22.92 -12.70
C ALA A 16 -5.94 24.30 -13.38
N ASP A 17 -4.79 24.77 -13.90
CA ASP A 17 -4.75 26.04 -14.62
C ASP A 17 -5.62 26.02 -15.88
N ARG A 18 -5.49 24.95 -16.67
CA ARG A 18 -6.17 24.81 -17.95
C ARG A 18 -7.67 24.55 -17.85
N TYR A 19 -8.11 23.72 -16.91
CA TYR A 19 -9.49 23.19 -16.89
C TYR A 19 -10.36 23.72 -15.74
N ILE A 20 -9.77 24.20 -14.65
CA ILE A 20 -10.52 24.78 -13.51
C ILE A 20 -10.43 26.30 -13.60
N THR A 21 -11.37 26.90 -14.33
CA THR A 21 -11.41 28.36 -14.59
C THR A 21 -12.14 29.15 -13.50
N THR A 22 -12.90 28.49 -12.63
CA THR A 22 -13.72 29.11 -11.58
C THR A 22 -12.97 29.39 -10.28
N ARG A 23 -11.73 28.90 -10.14
CA ARG A 23 -10.85 29.04 -8.96
C ARG A 23 -9.45 29.51 -9.36
N PHE A 24 -8.65 29.93 -8.38
CA PHE A 24 -7.31 30.47 -8.59
C PHE A 24 -6.22 29.54 -8.07
N LEU A 25 -5.03 29.60 -8.67
CA LEU A 25 -3.83 28.96 -8.11
C LEU A 25 -3.39 29.71 -6.84
N PRO A 26 -2.77 29.02 -5.85
CA PRO A 26 -2.42 27.60 -5.83
C PRO A 26 -3.56 26.66 -5.39
N ASP A 27 -4.64 27.20 -4.81
CA ASP A 27 -5.73 26.46 -4.17
C ASP A 27 -6.28 25.31 -5.02
N LYS A 28 -6.67 25.60 -6.27
CA LYS A 28 -7.20 24.57 -7.19
C LYS A 28 -6.24 23.43 -7.54
N ALA A 29 -4.93 23.67 -7.49
CA ALA A 29 -3.93 22.63 -7.76
C ALA A 29 -3.68 21.77 -6.53
N VAL A 30 -3.75 22.38 -5.33
CA VAL A 30 -3.68 21.64 -4.05
C VAL A 30 -4.90 20.72 -3.92
N ASP A 31 -6.10 21.20 -4.25
CA ASP A 31 -7.32 20.40 -4.23
C ASP A 31 -7.24 19.16 -5.14
N LEU A 32 -6.80 19.32 -6.40
CA LEU A 32 -6.62 18.18 -7.32
C LEU A 32 -5.61 17.17 -6.78
N LEU A 33 -4.54 17.66 -6.15
CA LEU A 33 -3.54 16.80 -5.56
C LEU A 33 -4.10 16.05 -4.35
N ASP A 34 -4.87 16.70 -3.49
CA ASP A 34 -5.52 16.10 -2.32
C ASP A 34 -6.57 15.05 -2.72
N GLU A 35 -7.35 15.31 -3.78
CA GLU A 35 -8.27 14.32 -4.35
C GLU A 35 -7.52 13.09 -4.88
N ALA A 36 -6.45 13.30 -5.66
CA ALA A 36 -5.61 12.21 -6.16
C ALA A 36 -4.97 11.41 -5.03
N CYS A 37 -4.48 12.08 -3.99
CA CYS A 37 -3.89 11.45 -2.81
C CYS A 37 -4.92 10.64 -2.02
N SER A 38 -6.12 11.19 -1.82
CA SER A 38 -7.22 10.53 -1.11
C SER A 38 -7.71 9.30 -1.86
N LYS A 39 -7.86 9.40 -3.19
CA LYS A 39 -8.23 8.28 -4.06
C LYS A 39 -7.20 7.15 -3.98
N MET A 40 -5.92 7.49 -4.05
CA MET A 40 -4.84 6.52 -3.90
C MET A 40 -4.85 5.86 -2.52
N GLN A 41 -5.12 6.63 -1.47
CA GLN A 41 -5.23 6.09 -0.11
C GLN A 41 -6.39 5.10 0.06
N VAL A 42 -7.53 5.35 -0.57
CA VAL A 42 -8.67 4.40 -0.59
C VAL A 42 -8.28 3.12 -1.32
N GLN A 43 -7.60 3.22 -2.47
CA GLN A 43 -7.12 2.06 -3.23
C GLN A 43 -6.12 1.23 -2.43
N LEU A 44 -5.18 1.88 -1.73
CA LEU A 44 -4.20 1.21 -0.85
C LEU A 44 -4.84 0.51 0.36
N SER A 45 -5.95 1.04 0.87
CA SER A 45 -6.71 0.40 1.95
C SER A 45 -7.57 -0.76 1.46
N SER A 46 -7.75 -0.86 0.14
CA SER A 46 -8.56 -1.89 -0.50
C SER A 46 -7.69 -3.09 -0.88
N GLN A 47 -8.30 -4.26 -0.92
CA GLN A 47 -7.62 -5.49 -1.32
C GLN A 47 -7.33 -5.47 -2.83
N PRO A 48 -6.16 -5.98 -3.29
CA PRO A 48 -5.87 -6.07 -4.71
C PRO A 48 -6.94 -6.89 -5.45
N GLU A 49 -7.37 -6.39 -6.61
CA GLU A 49 -8.47 -6.97 -7.39
C GLU A 49 -8.23 -8.45 -7.74
N ALA A 50 -6.98 -8.82 -8.07
CA ALA A 50 -6.60 -10.21 -8.33
C ALA A 50 -6.85 -11.14 -7.13
N ILE A 51 -6.67 -10.64 -5.90
CA ILE A 51 -6.92 -11.41 -4.67
C ILE A 51 -8.42 -11.49 -4.41
N ASP A 52 -9.17 -10.39 -4.57
CA ASP A 52 -10.63 -10.36 -4.37
C ASP A 52 -11.34 -11.32 -5.34
N ILE A 53 -10.98 -11.33 -6.63
CA ILE A 53 -11.54 -12.25 -7.63
C ILE A 53 -11.33 -13.72 -7.22
N LEU A 54 -10.10 -14.09 -6.84
CA LEU A 54 -9.77 -15.45 -6.43
C LEU A 54 -10.47 -15.85 -5.13
N GLU A 55 -10.63 -14.93 -4.19
CA GLU A 55 -11.35 -15.17 -2.93
C GLU A 55 -12.84 -15.41 -3.15
N ARG A 56 -13.49 -14.58 -3.97
CA ARG A 56 -14.90 -14.78 -4.32
C ARG A 56 -15.09 -16.11 -5.03
N ARG A 57 -14.21 -16.45 -5.99
CA ARG A 57 -14.24 -17.75 -6.68
C ARG A 57 -14.09 -18.91 -5.69
N LYS A 58 -13.13 -18.81 -4.77
CA LYS A 58 -12.91 -19.81 -3.72
C LYS A 58 -14.15 -19.98 -2.84
N GLN A 59 -14.76 -18.88 -2.38
CA GLN A 59 -15.98 -18.91 -1.57
C GLN A 59 -17.15 -19.57 -2.31
N HIS A 60 -17.34 -19.25 -3.59
CA HIS A 60 -18.37 -19.90 -4.41
C HIS A 60 -18.15 -21.40 -4.51
N LEU A 61 -16.91 -21.85 -4.78
CA LEU A 61 -16.56 -23.27 -4.84
C LEU A 61 -16.72 -23.97 -3.50
N GLU A 62 -16.41 -23.32 -2.36
CA GLU A 62 -16.64 -23.88 -1.03
C GLU A 62 -18.14 -24.11 -0.74
N ILE A 63 -19.00 -23.18 -1.17
CA ILE A 63 -20.45 -23.30 -1.05
C ILE A 63 -20.95 -24.45 -1.94
N GLU A 64 -20.49 -24.51 -3.19
CA GLU A 64 -20.82 -25.57 -4.15
C GLU A 64 -20.43 -26.95 -3.62
N VAL A 65 -19.19 -27.10 -3.11
CA VAL A 65 -18.70 -28.35 -2.50
C VAL A 65 -19.58 -28.77 -1.31
N LYS A 66 -19.94 -27.84 -0.42
CA LYS A 66 -20.82 -28.13 0.73
C LYS A 66 -22.24 -28.52 0.32
N ALA A 67 -22.75 -27.97 -0.77
CA ALA A 67 -24.05 -28.34 -1.31
C ALA A 67 -24.02 -29.75 -1.92
N LEU A 68 -23.05 -30.01 -2.78
CA LEU A 68 -22.88 -31.30 -3.47
C LEU A 68 -22.55 -32.47 -2.52
N GLN A 69 -21.95 -32.20 -1.36
CA GLN A 69 -21.75 -33.20 -0.31
C GLN A 69 -23.05 -33.81 0.24
N LYS A 70 -24.19 -33.12 0.10
CA LYS A 70 -25.50 -33.61 0.55
C LYS A 70 -26.22 -34.44 -0.52
N GLU A 71 -25.73 -34.40 -1.76
CA GLU A 71 -26.30 -35.11 -2.89
C GLU A 71 -25.66 -36.50 -3.04
N SER A 72 -26.41 -37.45 -3.58
CA SER A 72 -26.00 -38.87 -3.64
C SER A 72 -25.94 -39.46 -5.04
N ASP A 73 -26.42 -38.72 -6.05
CA ASP A 73 -26.45 -39.15 -7.44
C ASP A 73 -25.04 -39.12 -8.08
N LYS A 74 -24.90 -39.87 -9.17
CA LYS A 74 -23.61 -40.07 -9.84
C LYS A 74 -23.06 -38.79 -10.48
N ALA A 75 -23.94 -37.92 -10.98
CA ALA A 75 -23.54 -36.66 -11.60
C ALA A 75 -23.02 -35.67 -10.55
N SER A 76 -23.71 -35.55 -9.41
CA SER A 76 -23.25 -34.73 -8.27
C SER A 76 -21.91 -35.17 -7.70
N LYS A 77 -21.66 -36.49 -7.63
CA LYS A 77 -20.34 -37.02 -7.20
C LYS A 77 -19.22 -36.66 -8.17
N GLN A 78 -19.47 -36.67 -9.48
CA GLN A 78 -18.48 -36.25 -10.47
C GLN A 78 -18.20 -34.75 -10.35
N ARG A 79 -19.26 -33.92 -10.28
CA ARG A 79 -19.12 -32.48 -10.12
C ARG A 79 -18.45 -32.09 -8.80
N LEU A 80 -18.67 -32.84 -7.73
CA LEU A 80 -18.01 -32.64 -6.43
C LEU A 80 -16.49 -32.78 -6.54
N GLU A 81 -16.00 -33.79 -7.24
CA GLU A 81 -14.56 -33.99 -7.43
C GLU A 81 -13.94 -32.88 -8.30
N GLU A 82 -14.64 -32.45 -9.35
CA GLU A 82 -14.22 -31.29 -10.16
C GLU A 82 -14.15 -30.01 -9.31
N ALA A 83 -15.21 -29.71 -8.54
CA ALA A 83 -15.27 -28.52 -7.70
C ALA A 83 -14.17 -28.51 -6.62
N LYS A 84 -13.82 -29.67 -6.04
CA LYS A 84 -12.66 -29.81 -5.13
C LYS A 84 -11.33 -29.55 -5.84
N CYS A 85 -11.17 -30.04 -7.08
CA CYS A 85 -9.97 -29.78 -7.87
C CYS A 85 -9.85 -28.30 -8.22
N GLU A 86 -10.94 -27.63 -8.60
CA GLU A 86 -10.95 -26.19 -8.84
C GLU A 86 -10.68 -25.39 -7.56
N LEU A 87 -11.23 -25.82 -6.42
CA LEU A 87 -11.04 -25.19 -5.12
C LEU A 87 -9.57 -25.22 -4.70
N THR A 88 -8.91 -26.37 -4.88
CA THR A 88 -7.48 -26.53 -4.57
C THR A 88 -6.62 -25.67 -5.47
N LYS A 89 -6.87 -25.65 -6.78
CA LYS A 89 -6.18 -24.73 -7.71
C LYS A 89 -6.35 -23.26 -7.33
N ALA A 90 -7.58 -22.83 -7.04
CA ALA A 90 -7.84 -21.45 -6.63
C ALA A 90 -7.12 -21.10 -5.31
N ALA A 91 -7.03 -22.05 -4.36
CA ALA A 91 -6.29 -21.85 -3.12
C ALA A 91 -4.76 -21.77 -3.34
N GLU A 92 -4.21 -22.58 -4.23
CA GLU A 92 -2.79 -22.56 -4.60
C GLU A 92 -2.40 -21.27 -5.32
N GLU A 93 -3.26 -20.73 -6.18
CA GLU A 93 -3.04 -19.44 -6.85
C GLU A 93 -3.16 -18.26 -5.87
N LEU A 94 -4.08 -18.35 -4.90
CA LEU A 94 -4.35 -17.29 -3.93
C LEU A 94 -3.24 -17.15 -2.87
N ALA A 95 -2.67 -18.27 -2.41
CA ALA A 95 -1.66 -18.29 -1.36
C ALA A 95 -0.43 -17.40 -1.62
N PRO A 96 0.26 -17.47 -2.78
CA PRO A 96 1.42 -16.63 -3.06
C PRO A 96 1.04 -15.15 -3.19
N LEU A 97 -0.12 -14.83 -3.76
CA LEU A 97 -0.58 -13.45 -3.90
C LEU A 97 -0.88 -12.81 -2.55
N ARG A 98 -1.55 -13.54 -1.64
CA ARG A 98 -1.77 -13.07 -0.26
C ARG A 98 -0.46 -12.88 0.49
N ALA A 99 0.44 -13.85 0.42
CA ALA A 99 1.74 -13.75 1.08
C ALA A 99 2.56 -12.55 0.57
N ARG A 100 2.52 -12.29 -0.75
CA ARG A 100 3.16 -11.11 -1.34
C ARG A 100 2.52 -9.82 -0.85
N HIS A 101 1.20 -9.73 -0.91
CA HIS A 101 0.46 -8.55 -0.47
C HIS A 101 0.69 -8.23 1.01
N GLU A 102 0.68 -9.24 1.89
CA GLU A 102 0.97 -9.05 3.32
C GLU A 102 2.41 -8.56 3.56
N ARG A 103 3.39 -9.10 2.83
CA ARG A 103 4.79 -8.62 2.91
C ARG A 103 4.90 -7.16 2.48
N GLU A 104 4.33 -6.81 1.33
CA GLU A 104 4.31 -5.44 0.83
C GLU A 104 3.63 -4.50 1.84
N ARG A 105 2.48 -4.90 2.40
CA ARG A 105 1.76 -4.11 3.41
C ARG A 105 2.58 -3.89 4.68
N ASN A 106 3.19 -4.96 5.21
CA ASN A 106 4.00 -4.88 6.43
C ASN A 106 5.24 -4.01 6.24
N MET A 107 5.89 -4.10 5.08
CA MET A 107 7.04 -3.25 4.72
C MET A 107 6.63 -1.77 4.68
N ILE A 108 5.51 -1.47 4.03
CA ILE A 108 4.93 -0.13 3.94
C ILE A 108 4.58 0.42 5.33
N GLU A 109 3.88 -0.36 6.16
CA GLU A 109 3.51 0.04 7.52
C GLU A 109 4.76 0.25 8.40
N GLY A 110 5.76 -0.62 8.26
CA GLY A 110 7.07 -0.48 8.92
C GLY A 110 7.79 0.81 8.55
N LEU A 111 7.84 1.14 7.26
CA LEU A 111 8.43 2.39 6.77
C LEU A 111 7.67 3.61 7.29
N LYS A 112 6.34 3.57 7.27
CA LYS A 112 5.47 4.66 7.76
C LYS A 112 5.66 4.90 9.27
N THR A 113 5.70 3.84 10.06
CA THR A 113 5.93 3.93 11.51
C THR A 113 7.34 4.45 11.83
N ALA A 114 8.36 3.98 11.10
CA ALA A 114 9.73 4.46 11.24
C ALA A 114 9.86 5.96 10.89
N LYS A 115 9.24 6.42 9.79
CA LYS A 115 9.22 7.84 9.40
C LYS A 115 8.50 8.72 10.43
N ARG A 116 7.37 8.27 10.98
CA ARG A 116 6.69 8.95 12.09
C ARG A 116 7.59 9.07 13.32
N ARG A 117 8.26 7.97 13.68
CA ARG A 117 9.18 7.96 14.82
C ARG A 117 10.36 8.91 14.61
N LEU A 118 10.90 9.00 13.39
CA LEU A 118 11.94 9.97 13.06
C LEU A 118 11.45 11.42 13.26
N GLN A 119 10.23 11.75 12.84
CA GLN A 119 9.67 13.09 13.08
C GLN A 119 9.48 13.38 14.57
N GLU A 120 9.02 12.41 15.36
CA GLU A 120 8.93 12.54 16.82
C GLU A 120 10.30 12.78 17.47
N LEU A 121 11.34 12.03 17.05
CA LEU A 121 12.70 12.19 17.58
C LEU A 121 13.29 13.54 17.20
N LYS A 122 13.08 14.03 15.97
CA LYS A 122 13.49 15.37 15.56
C LYS A 122 12.83 16.47 16.40
N ARG A 123 11.52 16.36 16.63
CA ARG A 123 10.82 17.31 17.51
C ARG A 123 11.35 17.27 18.95
N LYS A 124 11.68 16.08 19.46
CA LYS A 124 12.29 15.94 20.79
C LYS A 124 13.68 16.57 20.85
N LEU A 125 14.47 16.44 19.78
CA LEU A 125 15.78 17.08 19.67
C LEU A 125 15.65 18.59 19.71
N GLU A 126 14.73 19.18 18.92
CA GLU A 126 14.45 20.63 18.95
C GLU A 126 14.05 21.12 20.36
N VAL A 127 13.22 20.33 21.06
CA VAL A 127 12.84 20.63 22.46
C VAL A 127 14.03 20.51 23.42
N ALA A 128 14.91 19.53 23.26
CA ALA A 128 16.11 19.39 24.09
C ALA A 128 17.10 20.54 23.85
N GLU A 129 17.33 20.91 22.58
CA GLU A 129 18.19 22.02 22.18
C GLU A 129 17.68 23.35 22.74
N SER A 130 16.37 23.62 22.64
CA SER A 130 15.75 24.83 23.21
C SER A 130 15.78 24.89 24.75
N ARG A 131 15.87 23.74 25.43
CA ARG A 131 16.01 23.66 26.90
C ARG A 131 17.46 23.62 27.36
N HIS A 132 18.42 23.65 26.44
CA HIS A 132 19.84 23.43 26.71
C HIS A 132 20.13 22.11 27.44
N ASP A 133 19.31 21.08 27.21
CA ASP A 133 19.53 19.72 27.70
C ASP A 133 20.53 19.01 26.79
N VAL A 134 21.82 19.18 27.09
CA VAL A 134 22.94 18.74 26.22
C VAL A 134 23.03 17.21 26.16
N ASP A 135 22.77 16.52 27.26
CA ASP A 135 22.84 15.06 27.35
C ASP A 135 21.73 14.44 26.48
N ALA A 136 20.48 14.87 26.66
CA ALA A 136 19.37 14.36 25.86
C ALA A 136 19.51 14.71 24.37
N ALA A 137 20.06 15.90 24.04
CA ALA A 137 20.30 16.28 22.65
C ALA A 137 21.40 15.41 22.01
N ALA A 138 22.46 15.06 22.74
CA ALA A 138 23.51 14.19 22.25
C ALA A 138 23.00 12.77 21.94
N ASP A 139 22.27 12.15 22.88
CA ASP A 139 21.68 10.81 22.70
C ASP A 139 20.73 10.77 21.48
N LEU A 140 19.89 11.80 21.33
CA LEU A 140 18.96 11.88 20.21
C LEU A 140 19.68 12.06 18.88
N ARG A 141 20.69 12.93 18.82
CA ARG A 141 21.36 13.33 17.59
C ARG A 141 22.35 12.29 17.09
N TYR A 142 23.07 11.61 17.98
CA TYR A 142 24.14 10.68 17.61
C TYR A 142 23.74 9.21 17.67
N ASP A 143 22.73 8.83 18.47
CA ASP A 143 22.29 7.44 18.57
C ASP A 143 20.89 7.22 17.99
N ALA A 144 19.87 7.86 18.56
CA ALA A 144 18.48 7.51 18.25
C ALA A 144 18.06 7.88 16.82
N ILE A 145 18.41 9.09 16.34
CA ILE A 145 18.07 9.56 15.00
C ILE A 145 18.83 8.78 13.91
N PRO A 146 20.17 8.59 14.00
CA PRO A 146 20.89 7.76 13.05
C PRO A 146 20.38 6.32 13.00
N GLY A 147 20.06 5.73 14.15
CA GLY A 147 19.50 4.38 14.23
C GLY A 147 18.16 4.21 13.50
N ILE A 148 17.24 5.18 13.64
CA ILE A 148 15.97 5.11 12.89
C ILE A 148 16.15 5.43 11.40
N GLN A 149 17.11 6.29 11.03
CA GLN A 149 17.44 6.59 9.64
C GLN A 149 18.02 5.37 8.91
N GLU A 150 18.90 4.62 9.56
CA GLU A 150 19.40 3.31 9.07
C GLU A 150 18.24 2.36 8.78
N ARG A 151 17.29 2.24 9.72
CA ARG A 151 16.10 1.38 9.54
C ARG A 151 15.24 1.83 8.36
N ILE A 152 15.03 3.14 8.19
CA ILE A 152 14.28 3.69 7.04
C ILE A 152 15.01 3.35 5.73
N ARG A 153 16.34 3.52 5.67
CA ARG A 153 17.14 3.14 4.50
C ARG A 153 17.02 1.65 4.17
N GLY A 154 16.96 0.79 5.20
CA GLY A 154 16.70 -0.64 5.03
C GLY A 154 15.38 -0.92 4.33
N PHE A 155 14.28 -0.33 4.80
CA PHE A 155 12.96 -0.48 4.17
C PHE A 155 12.90 0.12 2.76
N GLU A 156 13.58 1.25 2.51
CA GLU A 156 13.62 1.87 1.18
C GLU A 156 14.37 1.00 0.16
N ARG A 157 15.45 0.32 0.59
CA ARG A 157 16.15 -0.66 -0.25
C ARG A 157 15.29 -1.88 -0.55
N GLU A 158 14.67 -2.46 0.47
CA GLU A 158 13.78 -3.62 0.30
C GLU A 158 12.63 -3.32 -0.68
N LYS A 159 12.07 -2.10 -0.59
CA LYS A 159 11.07 -1.61 -1.55
C LYS A 159 11.63 -1.52 -2.97
N GLN A 160 12.82 -0.94 -3.13
CA GLN A 160 13.45 -0.77 -4.44
C GLN A 160 13.83 -2.11 -5.09
N ASP A 161 14.29 -3.07 -4.30
CA ASP A 161 14.58 -4.43 -4.75
C ASP A 161 13.30 -5.16 -5.19
N ALA A 162 12.19 -4.97 -4.45
CA ALA A 162 10.89 -5.52 -4.80
C ALA A 162 10.33 -4.93 -6.10
N GLU A 163 10.48 -3.61 -6.32
CA GLU A 163 10.08 -2.90 -7.54
C GLU A 163 10.96 -3.26 -8.76
N SER A 164 12.22 -3.63 -8.54
CA SER A 164 13.18 -4.01 -9.59
C SER A 164 13.01 -5.47 -10.05
N SER A 165 12.50 -6.34 -9.17
CA SER A 165 12.00 -7.64 -9.61
C SER A 165 10.79 -7.36 -10.51
N SER A 166 10.83 -7.81 -11.77
CA SER A 166 9.95 -7.43 -12.90
C SER A 166 8.46 -7.77 -12.75
N THR A 167 7.96 -7.88 -11.52
CA THR A 167 6.57 -8.22 -11.19
C THR A 167 5.88 -6.98 -10.67
N THR A 168 4.86 -6.52 -11.40
CA THR A 168 4.05 -5.34 -11.03
C THR A 168 3.70 -5.35 -9.53
N PRO A 169 3.97 -4.27 -8.78
CA PRO A 169 3.67 -4.21 -7.34
C PRO A 169 2.17 -4.35 -7.12
N LEU A 170 1.77 -5.10 -6.09
CA LEU A 170 0.35 -5.25 -5.73
C LEU A 170 -0.17 -4.03 -4.98
N LEU A 171 0.73 -3.33 -4.27
CA LEU A 171 0.44 -2.07 -3.60
C LEU A 171 1.25 -0.94 -4.24
N MET A 172 0.55 0.05 -4.82
CA MET A 172 1.17 1.23 -5.39
C MET A 172 0.93 2.42 -4.45
N GLU A 173 1.98 2.91 -3.79
CA GLU A 173 1.88 4.05 -2.85
C GLU A 173 2.12 5.42 -3.51
N MET A 174 2.17 5.47 -4.83
CA MET A 174 2.70 6.61 -5.57
C MET A 174 1.67 7.28 -6.47
N VAL A 175 1.40 8.56 -6.20
CA VAL A 175 0.60 9.41 -7.08
C VAL A 175 1.47 9.83 -8.26
N THR A 176 1.11 9.32 -9.43
CA THR A 176 1.71 9.64 -10.73
C THR A 176 0.81 10.63 -11.50
N PRO A 177 1.29 11.25 -12.59
CA PRO A 177 0.49 12.19 -13.40
C PRO A 177 -0.86 11.63 -13.86
N VAL A 178 -0.97 10.32 -14.06
CA VAL A 178 -2.21 9.64 -14.49
C VAL A 178 -3.33 9.74 -13.43
N HIS A 179 -2.96 9.86 -12.16
CA HIS A 179 -3.90 9.96 -11.05
C HIS A 179 -4.42 11.39 -10.85
N VAL A 180 -3.74 12.37 -11.44
CA VAL A 180 -4.11 13.78 -11.40
C VAL A 180 -4.92 14.04 -12.67
N ALA A 181 -6.23 13.79 -12.60
CA ALA A 181 -7.17 13.93 -13.71
C ALA A 181 -8.57 14.21 -13.21
#